data_AF-A0A2D6LPS5-F1
#
_entry.id   AF-A0A2D6LPS5-F1
#
_cell.length_a   1.000
_cell.length_b   1.000
_cell.length_c   1.000
_cell.angle_alpha   90.00
_cell.angle_beta   90.00
_cell.angle_gamma   90.00
#
_symmetry.space_group_name_H-M   'P 1'
#
loop_
_entity.id
_entity.type
_entity.pdbx_description
1 polymer ?
#
loop_
_entity_poly.entity_id
_entity_poly.type
_entity_poly.pdbx_seq_one_letter_code
_entity_poly.pdbx_strand_id
1 'polypeptide(L)'
;MISDDYIMGFVEGEGCFSMAISRVVDRKPRKTKQKNIRKNPDIGFSIKPSFRVTAASDEVRVLDKFKEKFGFGQVYYRARKNVSKNTRNASDYVVQTFADLLKIKEFFQDKEFYTTKGESFHLWSECLKIMETGNHRTKEGLLEICRLRDQMNFRLGGKHSRKTEMIKKILELKPEHIEVHAKQQKLIHNNKNSILDKWYEKRQGCHKIPEIKENTSEQPLLQENRQ
;
A
#
# COMPACT_ATOMS: atom_id res chain seq x y z
N MET A 1 -24.73 -6.94 17.44
CA MET A 1 -23.72 -6.61 16.40
C MET A 1 -23.75 -5.10 16.22
N ILE A 2 -22.62 -4.42 16.01
CA ILE A 2 -22.60 -2.97 15.77
C ILE A 2 -23.26 -2.66 14.42
N SER A 3 -24.02 -1.57 14.32
CA SER A 3 -24.73 -1.19 13.09
C SER A 3 -23.77 -0.58 12.07
N ASP A 4 -24.14 -0.69 10.80
CA ASP A 4 -23.39 -0.08 9.69
C ASP A 4 -23.38 1.45 9.80
N ASP A 5 -24.51 2.05 10.20
CA ASP A 5 -24.62 3.51 10.38
C ASP A 5 -23.71 4.03 11.49
N TYR A 6 -23.57 3.27 12.59
CA TYR A 6 -22.63 3.63 13.65
C TYR A 6 -21.19 3.56 13.15
N ILE A 7 -20.84 2.51 12.38
CA ILE A 7 -19.52 2.41 11.76
C ILE A 7 -19.29 3.61 10.82
N MET A 8 -20.28 3.99 10.02
CA MET A 8 -20.18 5.16 9.15
C MET A 8 -19.91 6.43 9.94
N GLY A 9 -20.74 6.74 10.95
CA GLY A 9 -20.56 7.94 11.77
C GLY A 9 -19.20 7.95 12.51
N PHE A 10 -18.76 6.80 13.03
CA PHE A 10 -17.48 6.70 13.71
C PHE A 10 -16.31 6.83 12.73
N VAL A 11 -16.43 6.27 11.53
CA VAL A 11 -15.42 6.43 10.48
C VAL A 11 -15.38 7.86 10.01
N GLU A 12 -16.50 8.56 9.83
CA GLU A 12 -16.57 9.99 9.51
C GLU A 12 -15.76 10.86 10.48
N GLY A 13 -15.81 10.56 11.78
CA GLY A 13 -14.96 11.20 12.78
C GLY A 13 -13.51 10.70 12.73
N GLU A 14 -13.29 9.43 13.04
CA GLU A 14 -11.99 8.90 13.47
C GLU A 14 -11.28 7.98 12.45
N GLY A 15 -11.96 7.68 11.34
CA GLY A 15 -11.42 6.87 10.25
C GLY A 15 -10.33 7.58 9.44
N CYS A 16 -9.39 6.81 8.90
CA CYS A 16 -8.29 7.29 8.08
C CYS A 16 -8.01 6.32 6.93
N PHE A 17 -8.21 6.81 5.71
CA PHE A 17 -7.76 6.18 4.48
C PHE A 17 -6.38 6.73 4.11
N SER A 18 -5.40 5.87 3.90
CA SER A 18 -4.01 6.31 3.71
C SER A 18 -3.25 5.46 2.70
N MET A 19 -2.26 6.09 2.06
CA MET A 19 -1.40 5.48 1.06
C MET A 19 0.06 5.84 1.34
N ALA A 20 0.81 4.90 1.92
CA ALA A 20 2.23 5.10 2.20
C ALA A 20 3.09 4.65 1.01
N ILE A 21 4.03 5.50 0.58
CA ILE A 21 4.97 5.19 -0.50
C ILE A 21 6.39 5.25 0.07
N SER A 22 7.12 4.15 -0.04
CA SER A 22 8.47 4.01 0.52
C SER A 22 9.46 3.54 -0.54
N ARG A 23 10.68 4.11 -0.53
CA ARG A 23 11.77 3.58 -1.36
C ARG A 23 12.24 2.23 -0.80
N VAL A 24 12.47 1.27 -1.68
CA VAL A 24 12.98 -0.06 -1.31
C VAL A 24 14.46 -0.21 -1.61
N VAL A 25 14.99 0.57 -2.56
CA VAL A 25 16.39 0.49 -3.04
C VAL A 25 17.42 0.86 -1.97
N ASP A 26 17.04 1.66 -0.96
CA ASP A 26 17.95 2.11 0.09
C ASP A 26 18.16 1.06 1.21
N ARG A 27 17.63 -0.17 1.06
CA ARG A 27 17.81 -1.25 2.04
C ARG A 27 19.00 -2.12 1.64
N LYS A 28 19.95 -2.32 2.57
CA LYS A 28 21.08 -3.27 2.44
C LYS A 28 20.60 -4.55 1.74
N PRO A 29 21.22 -4.99 0.63
CA PRO A 29 20.85 -6.24 -0.01
C PRO A 29 20.90 -7.36 1.03
N ARG A 30 19.78 -8.06 1.25
CA ARG A 30 19.77 -9.19 2.18
C ARG A 30 20.62 -10.30 1.60
N LYS A 31 21.27 -11.08 2.47
CA LYS A 31 22.32 -12.07 2.18
C LYS A 31 21.97 -13.17 1.14
N THR A 32 20.76 -13.21 0.58
CA THR A 32 20.36 -14.23 -0.40
C THR A 32 19.65 -13.65 -1.62
N LYS A 33 20.17 -13.98 -2.81
CA LYS A 33 19.74 -13.52 -4.14
C LYS A 33 18.25 -13.80 -4.41
N GLN A 34 17.74 -14.99 -4.08
CA GLN A 34 16.33 -15.37 -4.26
C GLN A 34 15.33 -14.51 -3.46
N LYS A 35 15.68 -14.08 -2.23
CA LYS A 35 14.80 -13.24 -1.39
C LYS A 35 14.74 -11.79 -1.86
N ASN A 36 15.77 -11.32 -2.58
CA ASN A 36 15.87 -9.94 -3.08
C ASN A 36 14.97 -9.72 -4.31
N ILE A 37 14.83 -10.70 -5.20
CA ILE A 37 14.02 -10.58 -6.42
C ILE A 37 12.51 -10.47 -6.11
N ARG A 38 12.01 -11.22 -5.12
CA ARG A 38 10.58 -11.26 -4.77
C ARG A 38 10.09 -10.09 -3.92
N LYS A 39 11.00 -9.28 -3.34
CA LYS A 39 10.65 -8.21 -2.38
C LYS A 39 11.05 -6.81 -2.84
N ASN A 40 11.79 -6.70 -3.92
CA ASN A 40 12.07 -5.41 -4.53
C ASN A 40 11.03 -5.15 -5.63
N PRO A 41 10.14 -4.16 -5.46
CA PRO A 41 9.23 -3.74 -6.53
C PRO A 41 10.07 -3.33 -7.75
N ASP A 42 9.61 -3.68 -8.95
CA ASP A 42 10.37 -3.51 -10.20
C ASP A 42 10.86 -2.08 -10.43
N ILE A 43 10.13 -1.08 -9.90
CA ILE A 43 10.45 0.35 -9.98
C ILE A 43 11.18 0.91 -8.75
N GLY A 44 11.43 0.09 -7.72
CA GLY A 44 12.15 0.48 -6.51
C GLY A 44 11.33 1.21 -5.44
N PHE A 45 10.02 1.26 -5.59
CA PHE A 45 9.08 1.84 -4.61
C PHE A 45 8.02 0.84 -4.16
N SER A 46 7.79 0.72 -2.85
CA SER A 46 6.72 -0.06 -2.25
C SER A 46 5.58 0.85 -1.86
N ILE A 47 4.39 0.51 -2.34
CA ILE A 47 3.12 1.17 -2.03
C ILE A 47 2.40 0.33 -0.99
N LYS A 48 1.90 0.98 0.05
CA LYS A 48 1.22 0.37 1.19
C LYS A 48 -0.06 1.14 1.52
N PRO A 49 -1.21 0.72 0.96
CA PRO A 49 -2.49 1.24 1.41
C PRO A 49 -2.78 0.77 2.84
N SER A 50 -3.51 1.59 3.60
CA SER A 50 -4.10 1.15 4.86
C SER A 50 -5.36 1.91 5.22
N PHE A 51 -6.29 1.22 5.85
CA PHE A 51 -7.44 1.78 6.54
C PHE A 51 -7.21 1.69 8.05
N ARG A 52 -7.45 2.79 8.77
CA ARG A 52 -7.27 2.87 10.22
C ARG A 52 -8.46 3.55 10.86
N VAL A 53 -8.87 3.06 12.02
CA VAL A 53 -9.79 3.77 12.92
C VAL A 53 -9.08 3.92 14.26
N THR A 54 -8.99 5.15 14.75
CA THR A 54 -8.32 5.45 16.01
C THR A 54 -9.36 5.69 17.10
N ALA A 55 -9.12 5.19 18.31
CA ALA A 55 -9.89 5.55 19.48
C ALA A 55 -8.95 5.81 20.66
N ALA A 56 -9.44 6.45 21.72
CA ALA A 56 -8.73 6.48 22.98
C ALA A 56 -8.63 5.05 23.55
N SER A 57 -7.53 4.72 24.22
CA SER A 57 -7.28 3.32 24.64
C SER A 57 -8.22 2.79 25.71
N ASP A 58 -8.82 3.69 26.50
CA ASP A 58 -9.94 3.40 27.40
C ASP A 58 -11.18 2.90 26.65
N GLU A 59 -11.37 3.36 25.41
CA GLU A 59 -12.49 3.02 24.53
C GLU A 59 -12.15 1.92 23.51
N VAL A 60 -11.15 1.06 23.78
CA VAL A 60 -10.71 0.01 22.84
C VAL A 60 -11.84 -0.94 22.41
N ARG A 61 -12.87 -1.10 23.25
CA ARG A 61 -14.02 -1.97 22.99
C ARG A 61 -14.73 -1.62 21.68
N VAL A 62 -14.75 -0.35 21.28
CA VAL A 62 -15.34 0.05 19.98
C VAL A 62 -14.54 -0.53 18.81
N LEU A 63 -13.22 -0.53 18.91
CA LEU A 63 -12.31 -1.09 17.90
C LEU A 63 -12.42 -2.61 17.81
N ASP A 64 -12.65 -3.28 18.95
CA ASP A 64 -12.96 -4.71 18.96
C ASP A 64 -14.27 -5.00 18.24
N LYS A 65 -15.29 -4.12 18.38
CA LYS A 65 -16.54 -4.25 17.61
C LYS A 65 -16.34 -4.06 16.11
N PHE A 66 -15.43 -3.20 15.68
CA PHE A 66 -15.02 -3.11 14.27
C PHE A 66 -14.41 -4.43 13.80
N LYS A 67 -13.46 -4.98 14.55
CA LYS A 67 -12.82 -6.27 14.22
C LYS A 67 -13.81 -7.42 14.19
N GLU A 68 -14.72 -7.51 15.15
CA GLU A 68 -15.81 -8.51 15.18
C GLU A 68 -16.72 -8.38 13.95
N LYS A 69 -17.13 -7.16 13.59
CA LYS A 69 -18.02 -6.90 12.45
C LYS A 69 -17.40 -7.29 11.12
N PHE A 70 -16.15 -6.87 10.89
CA PHE A 70 -15.47 -7.14 9.62
C PHE A 70 -14.90 -8.55 9.55
N GLY A 71 -14.58 -9.17 10.69
CA GLY A 71 -13.96 -10.49 10.77
C GLY A 71 -12.48 -10.52 10.38
N PHE A 72 -11.88 -9.37 10.11
CA PHE A 72 -10.48 -9.20 9.74
C PHE A 72 -9.90 -7.92 10.36
N GLY A 73 -8.65 -7.59 10.04
CA GLY A 73 -7.93 -6.48 10.65
C GLY A 73 -7.42 -6.77 12.05
N GLN A 74 -6.67 -5.83 12.62
CA GLN A 74 -6.06 -5.99 13.93
C GLN A 74 -6.12 -4.71 14.74
N VAL A 75 -6.30 -4.87 16.06
CA VAL A 75 -6.29 -3.77 17.02
C VAL A 75 -4.91 -3.69 17.65
N TYR A 76 -4.33 -2.48 17.64
CA TYR A 76 -3.00 -2.21 18.18
C TYR A 76 -3.08 -1.11 19.24
N TYR A 77 -2.48 -1.35 20.39
CA TYR A 77 -2.27 -0.33 21.39
C TYR A 77 -1.10 0.58 21.02
N ARG A 78 -1.29 1.90 21.15
CA ARG A 78 -0.28 2.92 20.87
C ARG A 78 -0.12 3.85 22.07
N ALA A 79 0.91 3.56 22.87
CA ALA A 79 1.36 4.45 23.93
C ALA A 79 1.79 5.81 23.33
N ARG A 80 1.30 6.91 23.90
CA ARG A 80 1.80 8.25 23.54
C ARG A 80 3.02 8.57 24.40
N LYS A 81 4.02 9.26 23.81
CA LYS A 81 5.26 9.60 24.53
C LYS A 81 5.05 10.65 25.64
N ASN A 82 4.07 11.53 25.47
CA ASN A 82 3.77 12.64 26.40
C ASN A 82 2.32 12.52 26.91
N VAL A 83 2.03 11.46 27.66
CA VAL A 83 0.75 11.31 28.37
C VAL A 83 0.71 12.37 29.47
N SER A 84 -0.32 13.21 29.46
CA SER A 84 -0.60 14.20 30.50
C SER A 84 -2.04 14.04 30.97
N LYS A 85 -2.48 14.84 31.95
CA LYS A 85 -3.89 14.84 32.40
C LYS A 85 -4.88 15.05 31.25
N ASN A 86 -4.45 15.70 30.16
CA ASN A 86 -5.24 16.01 28.97
C ASN A 86 -4.85 15.19 27.72
N THR A 87 -3.91 14.24 27.83
CA THR A 87 -3.50 13.39 26.71
C THR A 87 -3.67 11.92 27.07
N ARG A 88 -4.54 11.21 26.37
CA ARG A 88 -4.75 9.76 26.56
C ARG A 88 -3.93 8.94 25.57
N ASN A 89 -3.62 7.69 25.95
CA ASN A 89 -3.14 6.70 25.00
C ASN A 89 -4.18 6.44 23.93
N ALA A 90 -3.74 6.00 22.75
CA ALA A 90 -4.63 5.68 21.65
C ALA A 90 -4.51 4.21 21.27
N SER A 91 -5.57 3.65 20.74
CA SER A 91 -5.55 2.35 20.08
C SER A 91 -6.05 2.50 18.65
N ASP A 92 -5.58 1.64 17.77
CA ASP A 92 -5.89 1.69 16.36
C ASP A 92 -6.42 0.33 15.88
N TYR A 93 -7.61 0.30 15.28
CA TYR A 93 -8.01 -0.79 14.39
C TYR A 93 -7.38 -0.54 13.02
N VAL A 94 -6.66 -1.52 12.46
CA VAL A 94 -5.86 -1.36 11.25
C VAL A 94 -6.10 -2.52 10.29
N VAL A 95 -6.37 -2.18 9.02
CA VAL A 95 -6.45 -3.11 7.89
C VAL A 95 -5.36 -2.75 6.88
N GLN A 96 -4.53 -3.73 6.50
CA GLN A 96 -3.33 -3.53 5.68
C GLN A 96 -3.13 -4.59 4.58
N THR A 97 -3.79 -5.74 4.67
CA THR A 97 -3.70 -6.75 3.61
C THR A 97 -4.50 -6.26 2.40
N PHE A 98 -3.99 -6.46 1.18
CA PHE A 98 -4.67 -5.94 0.00
C PHE A 98 -6.07 -6.54 -0.17
N ALA A 99 -6.22 -7.85 0.07
CA ALA A 99 -7.51 -8.54 0.01
C ALA A 99 -8.55 -7.97 0.99
N ASP A 100 -8.17 -7.69 2.24
CA ASP A 100 -9.11 -7.12 3.21
C ASP A 100 -9.41 -5.64 2.92
N LEU A 101 -8.47 -4.91 2.33
CA LEU A 101 -8.70 -3.53 1.91
C LEU A 101 -9.69 -3.43 0.75
N LEU A 102 -9.75 -4.42 -0.16
CA LEU A 102 -10.79 -4.50 -1.18
C LEU A 102 -12.18 -4.68 -0.56
N LYS A 103 -12.30 -5.53 0.47
CA LYS A 103 -13.56 -5.69 1.23
C LYS A 103 -13.96 -4.40 1.96
N ILE A 104 -12.99 -3.68 2.51
CA ILE A 104 -13.23 -2.34 3.09
C ILE A 104 -13.75 -1.39 2.02
N LYS A 105 -13.13 -1.37 0.83
CA LYS A 105 -13.62 -0.57 -0.30
C LYS A 105 -15.06 -0.93 -0.65
N GLU A 106 -15.38 -2.21 -0.81
CA GLU A 106 -16.74 -2.68 -1.11
C GLU A 106 -17.75 -2.25 -0.05
N PHE A 107 -17.41 -2.37 1.24
CA PHE A 107 -18.29 -1.96 2.33
C PHE A 107 -18.69 -0.48 2.25
N PHE A 108 -17.77 0.41 1.87
CA PHE A 108 -18.01 1.86 1.82
C PHE A 108 -18.47 2.37 0.45
N GLN A 109 -18.44 1.53 -0.61
CA GLN A 109 -18.61 1.97 -2.00
C GLN A 109 -19.96 2.65 -2.27
N ASP A 110 -21.04 2.12 -1.70
CA ASP A 110 -22.40 2.60 -1.93
C ASP A 110 -22.94 3.44 -0.76
N LYS A 111 -22.06 3.82 0.18
CA LYS A 111 -22.43 4.59 1.36
C LYS A 111 -22.18 6.08 1.16
N GLU A 112 -23.12 6.89 1.62
CA GLU A 112 -23.00 8.34 1.57
C GLU A 112 -22.02 8.83 2.65
N PHE A 113 -21.09 9.69 2.24
CA PHE A 113 -20.19 10.40 3.15
C PHE A 113 -20.64 11.87 3.26
N TYR A 114 -20.65 12.40 4.48
CA TYR A 114 -21.05 13.76 4.83
C TYR A 114 -19.86 14.69 5.10
N THR A 115 -18.62 14.17 5.13
CA THR A 115 -17.41 15.00 5.32
C THR A 115 -16.40 14.83 4.18
N THR A 116 -15.28 15.56 4.25
CA THR A 116 -14.12 15.40 3.32
C THR A 116 -13.52 13.99 3.33
N LYS A 117 -13.99 13.12 4.23
CA LYS A 117 -13.65 11.70 4.22
C LYS A 117 -14.15 10.97 2.99
N GLY A 118 -15.26 11.40 2.39
CA GLY A 118 -15.76 10.87 1.12
C GLY A 118 -14.74 11.07 -0.01
N GLU A 119 -14.18 12.27 -0.14
CA GLU A 119 -13.12 12.56 -1.10
C GLU A 119 -11.87 11.71 -0.82
N SER A 120 -11.49 11.55 0.44
CA SER A 120 -10.35 10.73 0.85
C SER A 120 -10.56 9.25 0.48
N PHE A 121 -11.77 8.73 0.74
CA PHE A 121 -12.17 7.38 0.38
C PHE A 121 -12.16 7.16 -1.13
N HIS A 122 -12.68 8.12 -1.90
CA HIS A 122 -12.73 8.05 -3.36
C HIS A 122 -11.32 7.98 -3.95
N LEU A 123 -10.44 8.92 -3.60
CA LEU A 123 -9.04 8.93 -4.07
C LEU A 123 -8.26 7.68 -3.65
N TRP A 124 -8.51 7.21 -2.43
CA TRP A 124 -7.93 5.96 -1.94
C TRP A 124 -8.42 4.74 -2.73
N SER A 125 -9.70 4.68 -3.07
CA SER A 125 -10.30 3.62 -3.87
C SER A 125 -9.74 3.59 -5.30
N GLU A 126 -9.52 4.75 -5.91
CA GLU A 126 -8.84 4.84 -7.22
C GLU A 126 -7.40 4.30 -7.15
N CYS A 127 -6.67 4.59 -6.07
CA CYS A 127 -5.34 3.99 -5.88
C CYS A 127 -5.42 2.46 -5.78
N LEU A 128 -6.43 1.91 -5.09
CA LEU A 128 -6.61 0.46 -5.01
C LEU A 128 -6.91 -0.17 -6.37
N LYS A 129 -7.71 0.47 -7.23
CA LYS A 129 -7.97 0.00 -8.61
C LYS A 129 -6.69 -0.11 -9.43
N ILE A 130 -5.81 0.90 -9.36
CA ILE A 130 -4.49 0.87 -10.02
C ILE A 130 -3.62 -0.27 -9.45
N MET A 131 -3.76 -0.56 -8.15
CA MET A 131 -3.03 -1.64 -7.51
C MET A 131 -3.55 -3.03 -7.92
N GLU A 132 -4.87 -3.17 -8.07
CA GLU A 132 -5.57 -4.40 -8.45
C GLU A 132 -5.15 -4.90 -9.82
N THR A 133 -5.03 -4.00 -10.80
CA THR A 133 -4.54 -4.33 -12.16
C THR A 133 -3.03 -4.57 -12.23
N GLY A 134 -2.29 -4.37 -11.13
CA GLY A 134 -0.82 -4.46 -11.13
C GLY A 134 -0.11 -3.23 -11.70
N ASN A 135 -0.84 -2.24 -12.22
CA ASN A 135 -0.29 -1.04 -12.87
C ASN A 135 0.56 -0.18 -11.93
N HIS A 136 0.40 -0.29 -10.61
CA HIS A 136 1.27 0.32 -9.62
C HIS A 136 2.77 -0.05 -9.75
N ARG A 137 3.10 -1.09 -10.53
CA ARG A 137 4.48 -1.51 -10.84
C ARG A 137 5.06 -0.83 -12.08
N THR A 138 4.28 0.00 -12.76
CA THR A 138 4.73 0.85 -13.87
C THR A 138 5.11 2.23 -13.36
N LYS A 139 5.88 2.98 -14.14
CA LYS A 139 6.22 4.37 -13.84
C LYS A 139 4.95 5.23 -13.80
N GLU A 140 4.10 5.04 -14.79
CA GLU A 140 2.86 5.77 -15.02
C GLU A 140 1.87 5.53 -13.87
N GLY A 141 1.62 4.25 -13.54
CA GLY A 141 0.71 3.89 -12.44
C GLY A 141 1.24 4.32 -11.07
N LEU A 142 2.55 4.26 -10.82
CA LEU A 142 3.12 4.81 -9.59
C LEU A 142 2.92 6.32 -9.50
N LEU A 143 3.21 7.07 -10.57
CA LEU A 143 3.05 8.53 -10.58
C LEU A 143 1.59 8.93 -10.40
N GLU A 144 0.65 8.18 -10.97
CA GLU A 144 -0.77 8.43 -10.76
C GLU A 144 -1.20 8.18 -9.31
N ILE A 145 -0.75 7.09 -8.68
CA ILE A 145 -0.97 6.86 -7.24
C ILE A 145 -0.37 8.01 -6.39
N CYS A 146 0.80 8.54 -6.78
CA CYS A 146 1.39 9.68 -6.09
C CYS A 146 0.52 10.93 -6.18
N ARG A 147 -0.01 11.22 -7.38
CA ARG A 147 -0.91 12.36 -7.65
C ARG A 147 -2.18 12.27 -6.82
N LEU A 148 -2.84 11.11 -6.84
CA LEU A 148 -4.06 10.84 -6.06
C LEU A 148 -3.80 10.97 -4.56
N ARG A 149 -2.70 10.39 -4.05
CA ARG A 149 -2.32 10.51 -2.63
C ARG A 149 -2.06 11.96 -2.22
N ASP A 150 -1.40 12.75 -3.07
CA ASP A 150 -1.08 14.15 -2.78
C ASP A 150 -2.35 15.02 -2.66
N GLN A 151 -3.39 14.68 -3.41
CA GLN A 151 -4.72 15.30 -3.28
C GLN A 151 -5.42 14.84 -2.00
N MET A 152 -5.38 13.55 -1.69
CA MET A 152 -6.04 12.95 -0.52
C MET A 152 -5.60 13.57 0.81
N ASN A 153 -4.31 13.91 0.95
CA ASN A 153 -3.74 14.40 2.21
C ASN A 153 -3.16 15.82 2.10
N PHE A 154 -3.69 16.66 1.20
CA PHE A 154 -3.14 18.00 0.92
C PHE A 154 -2.98 18.87 2.18
N ARG A 155 -3.88 18.72 3.16
CA ARG A 155 -3.88 19.50 4.42
C ARG A 155 -2.89 19.01 5.48
N LEU A 156 -2.36 17.80 5.37
CA LEU A 156 -1.56 17.18 6.44
C LEU A 156 -0.08 17.55 6.43
N GLY A 157 0.39 18.34 5.44
CA GLY A 157 1.71 19.02 5.46
C GLY A 157 2.91 18.13 5.82
N GLY A 158 2.77 16.80 5.70
CA GLY A 158 3.62 15.87 6.43
C GLY A 158 5.02 15.80 5.83
N LYS A 159 6.03 16.03 6.66
CA LYS A 159 7.47 15.83 6.38
C LYS A 159 7.83 14.45 5.79
N HIS A 160 6.89 13.49 5.80
CA HIS A 160 7.09 12.09 5.42
C HIS A 160 6.42 11.68 4.09
N SER A 161 5.65 12.56 3.44
CA SER A 161 5.15 12.33 2.09
C SER A 161 6.20 12.80 1.08
N ARG A 162 6.85 11.87 0.36
CA ARG A 162 7.62 12.25 -0.84
C ARG A 162 6.62 12.71 -1.88
N LYS A 163 6.47 14.03 -2.08
CA LYS A 163 5.61 14.61 -3.13
C LYS A 163 5.87 13.95 -4.49
N THR A 164 4.85 13.91 -5.33
CA THR A 164 4.90 13.35 -6.69
C THR A 164 6.13 13.82 -7.45
N GLU A 165 6.43 15.12 -7.42
CA GLU A 165 7.61 15.72 -8.05
C GLU A 165 8.94 15.13 -7.57
N MET A 166 9.06 14.83 -6.27
CA MET A 166 10.26 14.21 -5.75
C MET A 166 10.40 12.78 -6.30
N ILE A 167 9.30 12.02 -6.35
CA ILE A 167 9.28 10.65 -6.89
C ILE A 167 9.61 10.65 -8.38
N LYS A 168 9.03 11.57 -9.15
CA LYS A 168 9.32 11.77 -10.57
C LYS A 168 10.81 12.01 -10.81
N LYS A 169 11.42 12.98 -10.10
CA LYS A 169 12.86 13.25 -10.18
C LYS A 169 13.70 11.98 -9.94
N ILE A 170 13.31 11.15 -8.97
CA ILE A 170 14.05 9.91 -8.63
C ILE A 170 13.96 8.86 -9.74
N LEU A 171 12.81 8.76 -10.40
CA LEU A 171 12.59 7.85 -11.52
C LEU A 171 13.36 8.31 -12.78
N GLU A 172 13.61 9.62 -12.90
CA GLU A 172 14.35 10.23 -14.02
C GLU A 172 15.88 10.27 -13.80
N LEU A 173 16.37 10.04 -12.59
CA LEU A 173 17.82 9.96 -12.32
C LEU A 173 18.48 8.84 -13.13
N LYS A 174 19.52 9.19 -13.90
CA LYS A 174 20.36 8.25 -14.66
C LYS A 174 21.08 7.24 -13.74
N PRO A 175 21.44 6.03 -14.24
CA PRO A 175 22.10 4.97 -13.46
C PRO A 175 23.41 5.42 -12.78
N GLU A 176 24.14 6.32 -13.43
CA GLU A 176 25.45 6.84 -13.01
C GLU A 176 25.42 7.49 -11.61
N HIS A 177 24.28 8.04 -11.18
CA HIS A 177 24.12 8.63 -9.84
C HIS A 177 23.83 7.60 -8.74
N ILE A 178 23.44 6.37 -9.09
CA ILE A 178 23.24 5.26 -8.15
C ILE A 178 24.58 4.53 -7.90
N GLU A 179 25.47 4.54 -8.90
CA GLU A 179 26.82 3.97 -8.78
C GLU A 179 27.61 4.56 -7.60
N VAL A 180 27.46 5.84 -7.28
CA VAL A 180 28.21 6.47 -6.17
C VAL A 180 27.84 5.83 -4.82
N HIS A 181 26.57 5.51 -4.60
CA HIS A 181 26.12 4.80 -3.40
C HIS A 181 26.48 3.30 -3.41
N ALA A 182 26.55 2.66 -4.59
CA ALA A 182 26.90 1.24 -4.73
C ALA A 182 28.42 0.98 -4.68
N LYS A 183 29.25 1.88 -5.22
CA LYS A 183 30.72 1.86 -5.16
C LYS A 183 31.22 2.01 -3.71
N GLN A 184 30.59 2.88 -2.92
CA GLN A 184 30.85 2.97 -1.46
C GLN A 184 30.51 1.67 -0.70
N GLN A 185 29.67 0.79 -1.27
CA GLN A 185 29.22 -0.47 -0.65
C GLN A 185 29.91 -1.73 -1.21
N LYS A 186 30.96 -1.61 -2.05
CA LYS A 186 31.70 -2.73 -2.69
C LYS A 186 30.81 -3.74 -3.45
N LEU A 187 29.71 -3.30 -4.07
CA LEU A 187 28.71 -4.20 -4.69
C LEU A 187 28.89 -4.47 -6.18
N ILE A 188 29.92 -3.93 -6.84
CA ILE A 188 30.09 -4.08 -8.29
C ILE A 188 31.41 -4.79 -8.58
N HIS A 189 31.35 -6.09 -8.85
CA HIS A 189 32.35 -6.77 -9.67
C HIS A 189 31.96 -6.58 -11.13
N ASN A 190 32.93 -6.14 -11.94
CA ASN A 190 32.85 -5.96 -13.38
C ASN A 190 32.14 -7.11 -14.08
N ASN A 191 31.04 -6.83 -14.79
CA ASN A 191 30.77 -7.51 -16.06
C ASN A 191 29.78 -6.70 -16.91
N LYS A 192 29.98 -6.74 -18.23
CA LYS A 192 29.37 -5.90 -19.30
C LYS A 192 27.85 -6.04 -19.52
N ASN A 193 27.08 -6.32 -18.46
CA ASN A 193 25.63 -6.31 -18.43
C ASN A 193 25.21 -6.06 -16.99
N SER A 194 25.38 -4.82 -16.53
CA SER A 194 25.19 -4.53 -15.12
C SER A 194 23.72 -4.76 -14.74
N ILE A 195 23.49 -5.32 -13.56
CA ILE A 195 22.14 -5.44 -12.98
C ILE A 195 21.45 -4.07 -12.94
N LEU A 196 22.23 -2.98 -12.91
CA LEU A 196 21.76 -1.60 -12.87
C LEU A 196 21.17 -1.15 -14.21
N ASP A 197 21.75 -1.55 -15.35
CA ASP A 197 21.24 -1.18 -16.68
C ASP A 197 19.88 -1.81 -16.94
N LYS A 198 19.76 -3.14 -16.71
CA LYS A 198 18.47 -3.85 -16.77
C LYS A 198 17.44 -3.28 -15.80
N TRP A 199 17.89 -2.79 -14.65
CA TRP A 199 17.03 -2.19 -13.65
C TRP A 199 16.58 -0.77 -14.02
N TYR A 200 17.42 -0.01 -14.72
CA TYR A 200 17.07 1.29 -15.28
C TYR A 200 16.09 1.15 -16.46
N GLU A 201 16.33 0.20 -17.37
CA GLU A 201 15.40 -0.15 -18.45
C GLU A 201 14.01 -0.54 -17.91
N LYS A 202 13.95 -1.32 -16.83
CA LYS A 202 12.69 -1.64 -16.13
C LYS A 202 11.94 -0.40 -15.64
N ARG A 203 12.65 0.65 -15.23
CA ARG A 203 12.06 1.91 -14.74
C ARG A 203 11.58 2.85 -15.84
N GLN A 204 12.14 2.72 -17.05
CA GLN A 204 11.73 3.52 -18.20
C GLN A 204 10.53 2.94 -18.96
N GLY A 205 9.91 1.85 -18.46
CA GLY A 205 8.59 1.41 -18.92
C GLY A 205 8.56 0.18 -19.85
N CYS A 206 9.64 -0.59 -19.97
CA CYS A 206 9.66 -1.75 -20.89
C CYS A 206 9.11 -3.07 -20.32
N HIS A 207 8.41 -3.08 -19.18
CA HIS A 207 7.91 -4.34 -18.61
C HIS A 207 6.45 -4.59 -18.98
N LYS A 208 6.22 -5.56 -19.89
CA LYS A 208 4.92 -6.19 -20.08
C LYS A 208 4.51 -6.84 -18.76
N ILE A 209 3.33 -6.50 -18.26
CA ILE A 209 2.70 -7.21 -17.14
C ILE A 209 2.57 -8.68 -17.58
N PRO A 210 3.08 -9.67 -16.82
CA PRO A 210 2.81 -11.06 -17.13
C PRO A 210 1.29 -11.26 -17.13
N GLU A 211 0.73 -11.74 -18.24
CA GLU A 211 -0.70 -12.07 -18.32
C GLU A 211 -1.08 -12.94 -17.13
N ILE A 212 -2.09 -12.50 -16.38
CA ILE A 212 -2.70 -13.30 -15.33
C ILE A 212 -3.36 -14.46 -16.06
N LYS A 213 -2.74 -15.65 -16.04
CA LYS A 213 -3.38 -16.86 -16.56
C LYS A 213 -4.62 -17.12 -15.70
N GLU A 214 -5.80 -16.85 -16.25
CA GLU A 214 -7.05 -17.38 -15.71
C GLU A 214 -6.90 -18.90 -15.61
N ASN A 215 -7.01 -19.42 -14.39
CA ASN A 215 -7.07 -20.85 -14.15
C ASN A 215 -8.49 -21.31 -14.55
N THR A 216 -8.71 -21.56 -15.84
CA THR A 216 -9.84 -22.37 -16.30
C THR A 216 -9.58 -23.81 -15.85
N SER A 217 -10.11 -24.14 -14.67
CA SER A 217 -10.22 -25.51 -14.20
C SER A 217 -11.43 -26.16 -14.87
N GLU A 218 -11.25 -26.60 -16.12
CA GLU A 218 -12.12 -27.64 -16.66
C GLU A 218 -11.76 -28.96 -15.95
N GLN A 219 -12.63 -29.40 -15.05
CA GLN A 219 -12.60 -30.77 -14.53
C GLN A 219 -13.08 -31.73 -15.63
N PRO A 220 -12.33 -32.79 -15.97
CA PRO A 220 -12.86 -33.85 -16.83
C PRO A 220 -13.88 -34.67 -16.05
N LEU A 221 -15.10 -34.77 -16.58
CA LEU A 221 -16.10 -35.76 -16.19
C LEU A 221 -15.50 -37.17 -16.30
N LEU A 222 -15.37 -37.85 -15.16
CA LEU A 222 -15.10 -39.28 -15.10
C LEU A 222 -16.30 -40.02 -15.69
N GLN A 223 -16.11 -40.64 -16.85
CA GLN A 223 -17.01 -41.65 -17.39
C GLN A 223 -16.93 -42.91 -16.50
N GLU A 224 -18.01 -43.21 -15.80
CA GLU A 224 -18.24 -44.54 -15.24
C GLU A 224 -18.55 -45.51 -16.39
N ASN A 225 -17.57 -46.34 -16.74
CA ASN A 225 -17.80 -47.60 -17.43
C ASN A 225 -17.41 -48.73 -16.47
N ARG A 226 -18.39 -49.41 -15.89
CA ARG A 226 -18.24 -50.78 -15.42
C ARG A 226 -19.28 -51.65 -16.10
N GLN A 227 -18.73 -52.64 -16.82
CA GLN A 227 -19.37 -53.92 -17.13
C GLN A 227 -19.78 -54.65 -15.86
#